data_AF-A0AA40P1P7-F1
#
_entry.id   AF-A0AA40P1P7-F1
#
_cell.length_a   1.000
_cell.length_b   1.000
_cell.length_c   1.000
_cell.angle_alpha   90.00
_cell.angle_beta   90.00
_cell.angle_gamma   90.00
#
_symmetry.space_group_name_H-M   'P 1'
#
loop_
_entity.id
_entity.type
_entity.pdbx_description
1 polymer ?
#
loop_
_entity_poly.entity_id
_entity_poly.type
_entity_poly.pdbx_seq_one_letter_code
_entity_poly.pdbx_strand_id
1 'polypeptide(L)'
;MYLRTKRPKQSAGDRGHPAMPTLSAPFDHPDEAARYAHERIGNRRDREYGGFILVRDDGKYVATEPMNGSQFSFDPNEVFPRNDEEGYVLYPEGHDDYAIYHSHPSLQAGLEEWPEPEKVTYPNSFSAGDIYAVISDEICPAFYLSGPDGSLIKYTLSHSAAETALFARVAGPSGIPHLSRLSEVQRSLQNLTLMPSDVVRLLAAAGDLQVVVPSLLWGRAGKVSADWRPFPGQLASDEPRVSAPATCEAVLPPVPLSLSPQFSSADDGARYVHGQIGARIHSPIIGFLLFNPVLRTYLVAEPILEDGYPVYAPCSVFHPDAFYRPALPAGYRVDGMYFSPANLAAEGGHETQRPFFEPDDLHRVFTYRHIPAKRPKGLPIRYGFEMSAIYFLAGDGALLCYTPSKSVQENQLAQGVSRVYSGAQSIQAQLAAGTISADEFVRHVARAGHLRVLQTSKSWPVAGVISHMP
;
A
#
# COMPACT_ATOMS: atom_id res chain seq x y z
N MET A 1 -15.39 -17.38 11.38
CA MET A 1 -16.17 -16.68 12.44
C MET A 1 -17.44 -17.45 12.87
N TYR A 2 -17.79 -17.45 14.16
CA TYR A 2 -19.07 -17.99 14.69
C TYR A 2 -20.22 -16.99 14.59
N LEU A 3 -21.46 -17.51 14.66
CA LEU A 3 -22.67 -16.68 14.69
C LEU A 3 -22.79 -15.89 16.00
N ARG A 4 -23.07 -14.60 15.87
CA ARG A 4 -23.41 -13.75 17.00
C ARG A 4 -24.80 -14.11 17.53
N THR A 5 -24.89 -14.29 18.84
CA THR A 5 -26.14 -14.49 19.57
C THR A 5 -26.69 -13.13 20.00
N LYS A 6 -27.94 -12.84 19.65
CA LYS A 6 -28.61 -11.61 20.11
C LYS A 6 -28.93 -11.74 21.60
N ARG A 7 -28.37 -10.83 22.41
CA ARG A 7 -28.65 -10.73 23.85
C ARG A 7 -28.92 -9.26 24.22
N PRO A 8 -29.81 -8.99 25.17
CA PRO A 8 -29.99 -7.65 25.72
C PRO A 8 -28.65 -7.12 26.26
N LYS A 9 -28.34 -5.86 25.94
CA LYS A 9 -27.16 -5.17 26.48
C LYS A 9 -27.48 -4.56 27.84
N GLN A 10 -26.57 -4.69 28.78
CA GLN A 10 -26.57 -3.94 30.04
C GLN A 10 -25.26 -3.18 30.19
N SER A 11 -25.33 -1.94 30.67
CA SER A 11 -24.13 -1.13 30.88
C SER A 11 -23.38 -1.63 32.11
N ALA A 12 -22.10 -1.96 31.93
CA ALA A 12 -21.19 -2.10 33.06
C ALA A 12 -20.95 -0.70 33.63
N GLY A 13 -21.57 -0.35 34.76
CA GLY A 13 -21.47 0.99 35.36
C GLY A 13 -20.03 1.40 35.74
N ASP A 14 -19.88 2.62 36.25
CA ASP A 14 -18.62 3.38 36.50
C ASP A 14 -17.36 2.62 37.01
N ARG A 15 -17.51 1.46 37.67
CA ARG A 15 -16.35 0.68 38.16
C ARG A 15 -15.73 -0.25 37.12
N GLY A 16 -16.40 -0.48 35.99
CA GLY A 16 -15.99 -1.44 34.97
C GLY A 16 -16.05 -2.90 35.45
N HIS A 17 -16.40 -3.84 34.58
CA HIS A 17 -16.29 -5.26 34.89
C HIS A 17 -14.84 -5.73 34.59
N PRO A 18 -14.15 -6.49 35.46
CA PRO A 18 -12.72 -6.81 35.30
C PRO A 18 -12.42 -7.62 34.02
N ALA A 19 -13.40 -8.32 33.48
CA ALA A 19 -13.30 -9.05 32.23
C ALA A 19 -13.72 -8.23 30.99
N MET A 20 -13.97 -6.91 31.12
CA MET A 20 -14.25 -6.07 29.97
C MET A 20 -13.04 -6.01 29.04
N PRO A 21 -13.25 -6.01 27.71
CA PRO A 21 -12.17 -5.79 26.77
C PRO A 21 -11.60 -4.38 26.95
N THR A 22 -10.28 -4.27 26.84
CA THR A 22 -9.63 -2.96 26.75
C THR A 22 -10.04 -2.29 25.44
N LEU A 23 -10.27 -0.99 25.47
CA LEU A 23 -10.67 -0.20 24.31
C LEU A 23 -9.52 0.70 23.86
N SER A 24 -9.43 0.93 22.55
CA SER A 24 -8.50 1.89 21.95
C SER A 24 -8.82 3.34 22.33
N ALA A 25 -7.94 4.25 21.92
CA ALA A 25 -8.29 5.67 21.82
C ALA A 25 -9.48 5.87 20.85
N PRO A 26 -10.27 6.94 20.99
CA PRO A 26 -11.37 7.24 20.09
C PRO A 26 -10.88 7.85 18.76
N PHE A 27 -11.45 7.37 17.66
CA PHE A 27 -11.16 7.75 16.28
C PHE A 27 -12.35 8.46 15.64
N ASP A 28 -12.09 9.27 14.62
CA ASP A 28 -13.15 10.01 13.93
C ASP A 28 -13.80 9.19 12.80
N HIS A 29 -13.18 8.08 12.38
CA HIS A 29 -13.72 7.17 11.36
C HIS A 29 -13.60 5.68 11.76
N PRO A 30 -14.58 4.81 11.46
CA PRO A 30 -14.53 3.39 11.86
C PRO A 30 -13.36 2.63 11.21
N ASP A 31 -12.99 2.99 9.98
CA ASP A 31 -11.85 2.38 9.30
C ASP A 31 -10.52 2.65 10.04
N GLU A 32 -10.39 3.75 10.79
CA GLU A 32 -9.20 4.02 11.62
C GLU A 32 -9.15 3.10 12.85
N ALA A 33 -10.30 2.89 13.51
CA ALA A 33 -10.42 1.90 14.57
C ALA A 33 -10.11 0.47 14.06
N ALA A 34 -10.55 0.15 12.84
CA ALA A 34 -10.21 -1.11 12.18
C ALA A 34 -8.71 -1.23 11.87
N ARG A 35 -8.06 -0.16 11.38
CA ARG A 35 -6.60 -0.12 11.15
C ARG A 35 -5.81 -0.30 12.45
N TYR A 36 -6.23 0.37 13.53
CA TYR A 36 -5.66 0.17 14.85
C TYR A 36 -5.73 -1.31 15.25
N ALA A 37 -6.92 -1.93 15.19
CA ALA A 37 -7.06 -3.35 15.50
C ALA A 37 -6.17 -4.24 14.61
N HIS A 38 -6.12 -3.95 13.32
CA HIS A 38 -5.26 -4.66 12.34
C HIS A 38 -3.76 -4.56 12.70
N GLU A 39 -3.27 -3.37 13.02
CA GLU A 39 -1.88 -3.15 13.45
C GLU A 39 -1.57 -3.86 14.77
N ARG A 40 -2.53 -3.88 15.71
CA ARG A 40 -2.40 -4.62 16.97
C ARG A 40 -2.30 -6.11 16.72
N ILE A 41 -3.07 -6.68 15.79
CA ILE A 41 -2.92 -8.10 15.38
C ILE A 41 -1.53 -8.29 14.76
N GLY A 42 -1.06 -7.35 13.92
CA GLY A 42 0.31 -7.29 13.45
C GLY A 42 0.69 -8.51 12.63
N ASN A 43 1.76 -9.22 12.98
CA ASN A 43 2.18 -10.49 12.35
C ASN A 43 1.67 -11.74 13.10
N ARG A 44 0.82 -11.58 14.12
CA ARG A 44 0.23 -12.72 14.86
C ARG A 44 -0.78 -13.41 13.95
N ARG A 45 -0.42 -14.60 13.44
CA ARG A 45 -1.19 -15.37 12.45
C ARG A 45 -1.24 -16.87 12.79
N ASP A 46 -1.02 -17.22 14.05
CA ASP A 46 -1.08 -18.59 14.56
C ASP A 46 -2.51 -19.10 14.76
N ARG A 47 -3.49 -18.19 14.84
CA ARG A 47 -4.92 -18.43 15.06
C ARG A 47 -5.75 -17.24 14.55
N GLU A 48 -7.07 -17.34 14.63
CA GLU A 48 -7.93 -16.18 14.40
C GLU A 48 -7.90 -15.23 15.62
N TYR A 49 -7.90 -13.94 15.35
CA TYR A 49 -8.07 -12.88 16.34
C TYR A 49 -9.28 -12.05 15.94
N GLY A 50 -9.99 -11.45 16.88
CA GLY A 50 -11.13 -10.61 16.53
C GLY A 50 -11.63 -9.75 17.67
N GLY A 51 -12.63 -8.93 17.36
CA GLY A 51 -13.22 -7.98 18.28
C GLY A 51 -14.28 -7.11 17.62
N PHE A 52 -14.66 -6.05 18.32
CA PHE A 52 -15.68 -5.12 17.88
C PHE A 52 -15.09 -3.73 17.64
N ILE A 53 -15.69 -3.02 16.69
CA ILE A 53 -15.62 -1.57 16.60
C ILE A 53 -16.94 -1.05 17.14
N LEU A 54 -16.86 -0.22 18.15
CA LEU A 54 -17.99 0.41 18.81
C LEU A 54 -18.07 1.88 18.41
N VAL A 55 -19.30 2.38 18.31
CA VAL A 55 -19.59 3.81 18.19
C VAL A 55 -19.98 4.34 19.57
N ARG A 56 -19.42 5.48 19.95
CA ARG A 56 -19.74 6.19 21.18
C ARG A 56 -20.89 7.17 20.97
N ASP A 57 -21.54 7.58 22.04
CA ASP A 57 -22.58 8.62 22.01
C ASP A 57 -22.11 9.96 21.41
N ASP A 58 -20.81 10.26 21.50
CA ASP A 58 -20.18 11.45 20.89
C ASP A 58 -19.86 11.29 19.39
N GLY A 59 -20.24 10.16 18.79
CA GLY A 59 -20.04 9.85 17.37
C GLY A 59 -18.65 9.33 17.02
N LYS A 60 -17.76 9.15 18.00
CA LYS A 60 -16.42 8.59 17.77
C LYS A 60 -16.41 7.07 17.80
N TYR A 61 -15.40 6.47 17.16
CA TYR A 61 -15.24 5.04 17.04
C TYR A 61 -14.11 4.53 17.92
N VAL A 62 -14.30 3.41 18.61
CA VAL A 62 -13.26 2.72 19.39
C VAL A 62 -13.22 1.25 19.00
N ALA A 63 -12.03 0.65 18.99
CA ALA A 63 -11.87 -0.78 18.80
C ALA A 63 -11.63 -1.46 20.14
N THR A 64 -12.22 -2.64 20.35
CA THR A 64 -11.76 -3.54 21.41
C THR A 64 -10.36 -4.05 21.05
N GLU A 65 -9.52 -4.34 22.03
CA GLU A 65 -8.25 -5.05 21.78
C GLU A 65 -8.52 -6.45 21.17
N PRO A 66 -7.67 -6.93 20.24
CA PRO A 66 -7.89 -8.21 19.59
C PRO A 66 -7.86 -9.38 20.58
N MET A 67 -8.96 -10.11 20.65
CA MET A 67 -9.08 -11.33 21.44
C MET A 67 -8.70 -12.56 20.62
N ASN A 68 -8.09 -13.53 21.30
CA ASN A 68 -7.70 -14.79 20.70
C ASN A 68 -8.94 -15.66 20.45
N GLY A 69 -9.11 -16.10 19.21
CA GLY A 69 -10.05 -17.17 18.86
C GLY A 69 -9.39 -18.55 18.90
N SER A 70 -10.07 -19.50 18.25
CA SER A 70 -9.52 -20.81 17.92
C SER A 70 -8.61 -20.72 16.68
N GLN A 71 -8.01 -21.85 16.30
CA GLN A 71 -7.08 -21.91 15.17
C GLN A 71 -7.68 -21.38 13.85
N PHE A 72 -8.97 -21.65 13.59
CA PHE A 72 -9.66 -21.29 12.33
C PHE A 72 -11.05 -20.69 12.59
N SER A 73 -11.29 -20.14 13.79
CA SER A 73 -12.55 -19.47 14.08
C SER A 73 -12.44 -18.50 15.25
N PHE A 74 -13.00 -17.30 15.06
CA PHE A 74 -13.27 -16.32 16.10
C PHE A 74 -14.75 -16.37 16.55
N ASP A 75 -14.99 -16.36 17.87
CA ASP A 75 -16.34 -16.26 18.45
C ASP A 75 -16.63 -14.85 18.99
N PRO A 76 -17.49 -14.05 18.32
CA PRO A 76 -17.86 -12.71 18.79
C PRO A 76 -18.60 -12.73 20.14
N ASN A 77 -19.18 -13.85 20.56
CA ASN A 77 -19.93 -13.97 21.82
C ASN A 77 -19.04 -14.07 23.06
N GLU A 78 -17.73 -14.18 22.87
CA GLU A 78 -16.74 -14.25 23.96
C GLU A 78 -16.09 -12.90 24.26
N VAL A 79 -16.29 -11.88 23.41
CA VAL A 79 -15.61 -10.58 23.56
C VAL A 79 -16.07 -9.81 24.78
N PHE A 80 -17.38 -9.85 25.05
CA PHE A 80 -17.98 -9.14 26.16
C PHE A 80 -18.41 -10.11 27.26
N PRO A 81 -18.22 -9.76 28.54
CA PRO A 81 -18.74 -10.57 29.64
C PRO A 81 -20.24 -10.75 29.50
N ARG A 82 -20.72 -11.98 29.71
CA ARG A 82 -22.14 -12.31 29.65
C ARG A 82 -22.59 -12.99 30.92
N ASN A 83 -23.85 -12.76 31.28
CA ASN A 83 -24.52 -13.53 32.31
C ASN A 83 -25.43 -14.54 31.60
N ASP A 84 -25.03 -15.82 31.62
CA ASP A 84 -25.80 -16.88 30.95
C ASP A 84 -27.09 -17.26 31.71
N GLU A 85 -27.17 -17.00 33.01
CA GLU A 85 -28.38 -17.26 33.82
C GLU A 85 -29.47 -16.22 33.55
N GLU A 86 -29.09 -14.94 33.48
CA GLU A 86 -30.02 -13.83 33.26
C GLU A 86 -30.15 -13.44 31.76
N GLY A 87 -29.28 -14.00 30.90
CA GLY A 87 -29.39 -13.90 29.45
C GLY A 87 -28.91 -12.59 28.83
N TYR A 88 -28.19 -11.72 29.55
CA TYR A 88 -27.68 -10.44 29.04
C TYR A 88 -26.16 -10.45 28.78
N VAL A 89 -25.69 -9.43 28.07
CA VAL A 89 -24.27 -9.14 27.82
C VAL A 89 -23.92 -7.75 28.36
N LEU A 90 -22.76 -7.64 29.01
CA LEU A 90 -22.26 -6.39 29.57
C LEU A 90 -21.50 -5.58 28.52
N TYR A 91 -21.88 -4.32 28.35
CA TYR A 91 -21.29 -3.37 27.40
C TYR A 91 -20.73 -2.15 28.14
N PRO A 92 -19.70 -1.47 27.58
CA PRO A 92 -19.26 -0.20 28.13
C PRO A 92 -20.37 0.84 27.97
N GLU A 93 -20.56 1.67 28.98
CA GLU A 93 -21.60 2.71 28.97
C GLU A 93 -21.40 3.70 27.82
N GLY A 94 -22.49 4.09 27.14
CA GLY A 94 -22.47 5.02 26.00
C GLY A 94 -21.78 4.49 24.74
N HIS A 95 -21.75 3.16 24.56
CA HIS A 95 -21.19 2.50 23.38
C HIS A 95 -22.19 1.54 22.74
N ASP A 96 -22.30 1.62 21.41
CA ASP A 96 -23.07 0.72 20.56
C ASP A 96 -22.20 0.01 19.54
N ASP A 97 -22.72 -1.08 18.97
CA ASP A 97 -21.98 -1.84 17.96
C ASP A 97 -21.99 -1.11 16.62
N TYR A 98 -20.84 -1.05 15.97
CA TYR A 98 -20.74 -0.57 14.59
C TYR A 98 -20.25 -1.67 13.64
N ALA A 99 -19.23 -2.42 14.05
CA ALA A 99 -18.67 -3.47 13.20
C ALA A 99 -18.00 -4.58 14.01
N ILE A 100 -17.84 -5.74 13.37
CA ILE A 100 -16.98 -6.82 13.87
C ILE A 100 -15.75 -6.90 12.99
N TYR A 101 -14.57 -7.06 13.60
CA TYR A 101 -13.35 -7.37 12.87
C TYR A 101 -12.85 -8.76 13.29
N HIS A 102 -12.23 -9.46 12.36
CA HIS A 102 -11.47 -10.67 12.66
C HIS A 102 -10.30 -10.83 11.70
N SER A 103 -9.38 -11.75 12.00
CA SER A 103 -8.25 -12.13 11.17
C SER A 103 -8.26 -13.61 10.87
N HIS A 104 -7.65 -13.99 9.75
CA HIS A 104 -7.36 -15.38 9.45
C HIS A 104 -5.92 -15.76 9.84
N PRO A 105 -5.66 -17.04 10.17
CA PRO A 105 -4.31 -17.54 10.36
C PRO A 105 -3.54 -17.64 9.04
N SER A 106 -2.22 -17.67 9.11
CA SER A 106 -1.32 -17.89 7.97
C SER A 106 -1.01 -19.37 7.79
N LEU A 107 -2.06 -20.21 7.72
CA LEU A 107 -1.94 -21.66 7.59
C LEU A 107 -2.37 -22.09 6.18
N GLN A 108 -1.52 -22.86 5.50
CA GLN A 108 -1.76 -23.33 4.12
C GLN A 108 -2.19 -24.81 4.05
N ALA A 109 -2.49 -25.44 5.19
CA ALA A 109 -2.81 -26.87 5.22
C ALA A 109 -4.12 -27.17 4.45
N GLY A 110 -4.07 -28.13 3.52
CA GLY A 110 -5.24 -28.58 2.77
C GLY A 110 -5.60 -27.72 1.56
N LEU A 111 -4.67 -26.88 1.09
CA LEU A 111 -4.84 -26.00 -0.07
C LEU A 111 -4.09 -26.50 -1.32
N GLU A 112 -3.51 -27.70 -1.28
CA GLU A 112 -2.56 -28.20 -2.29
C GLU A 112 -3.18 -28.34 -3.69
N GLU A 113 -4.49 -28.60 -3.75
CA GLU A 113 -5.24 -28.81 -5.00
C GLU A 113 -5.53 -27.51 -5.77
N TRP A 114 -5.38 -26.34 -5.13
CA TRP A 114 -5.63 -25.04 -5.76
C TRP A 114 -4.39 -24.48 -6.46
N PRO A 115 -4.55 -23.68 -7.52
CA PRO A 115 -3.45 -22.88 -8.08
C PRO A 115 -2.89 -21.90 -7.04
N GLU A 116 -1.59 -21.57 -7.13
CA GLU A 116 -0.91 -20.66 -6.19
C GLU A 116 -1.67 -19.34 -5.91
N PRO A 117 -2.25 -18.64 -6.92
CA PRO A 117 -3.00 -17.43 -6.64
C PRO A 117 -4.22 -17.65 -5.74
N GLU A 118 -4.86 -18.81 -5.86
CA GLU A 118 -6.05 -19.17 -5.10
C GLU A 118 -5.69 -19.64 -3.67
N LYS A 119 -4.54 -20.30 -3.50
CA LYS A 119 -3.98 -20.63 -2.17
C LYS A 119 -3.73 -19.40 -1.33
N VAL A 120 -3.29 -18.29 -1.95
CA VAL A 120 -3.12 -17.01 -1.27
C VAL A 120 -4.45 -16.27 -1.12
N THR A 121 -5.34 -16.35 -2.10
CA THR A 121 -6.64 -15.66 -2.05
C THR A 121 -7.52 -16.16 -0.92
N TYR A 122 -7.63 -17.47 -0.73
CA TYR A 122 -8.54 -18.06 0.25
C TYR A 122 -8.35 -17.54 1.68
N PRO A 123 -7.16 -17.64 2.31
CA PRO A 123 -6.97 -17.15 3.68
C PRO A 123 -7.04 -15.63 3.80
N ASN A 124 -6.93 -14.88 2.70
CA ASN A 124 -7.02 -13.42 2.70
C ASN A 124 -8.42 -12.88 2.33
N SER A 125 -9.42 -13.75 2.20
CA SER A 125 -10.80 -13.40 1.83
C SER A 125 -11.82 -14.01 2.79
N PHE A 126 -13.06 -13.50 2.80
CA PHE A 126 -14.12 -14.05 3.64
C PHE A 126 -14.48 -15.47 3.19
N SER A 127 -14.44 -16.43 4.12
CA SER A 127 -14.87 -17.80 3.85
C SER A 127 -16.40 -17.87 3.68
N ALA A 128 -16.92 -18.99 3.15
CA ALA A 128 -18.37 -19.20 3.08
C ALA A 128 -19.05 -19.12 4.46
N GLY A 129 -18.36 -19.54 5.52
CA GLY A 129 -18.84 -19.42 6.90
C GLY A 129 -18.87 -17.96 7.37
N ASP A 130 -17.85 -17.17 7.02
CA ASP A 130 -17.83 -15.75 7.38
C ASP A 130 -18.91 -14.99 6.63
N ILE A 131 -19.09 -15.23 5.33
CA ILE A 131 -20.16 -14.60 4.55
C ILE A 131 -21.54 -14.91 5.15
N TYR A 132 -21.77 -16.16 5.59
CA TYR A 132 -23.01 -16.51 6.27
C TYR A 132 -23.16 -15.75 7.60
N ALA A 133 -22.11 -15.73 8.43
CA ALA A 133 -22.14 -15.03 9.71
C ALA A 133 -22.37 -13.52 9.56
N VAL A 134 -21.69 -12.91 8.58
CA VAL A 134 -21.78 -11.50 8.23
C VAL A 134 -23.18 -11.11 7.77
N ILE A 135 -23.76 -11.84 6.80
CA ILE A 135 -25.07 -11.49 6.24
C ILE A 135 -26.22 -11.84 7.21
N SER A 136 -26.02 -12.80 8.11
CA SER A 136 -27.03 -13.14 9.13
C SER A 136 -27.04 -12.19 10.35
N ASP A 137 -26.02 -11.35 10.51
CA ASP A 137 -25.96 -10.38 11.60
C ASP A 137 -26.79 -9.15 11.25
N GLU A 138 -27.82 -8.90 12.05
CA GLU A 138 -28.76 -7.78 11.87
C GLU A 138 -28.36 -6.53 12.68
N ILE A 139 -27.27 -6.60 13.46
CA ILE A 139 -26.86 -5.53 14.36
C ILE A 139 -25.76 -4.69 13.70
N CYS A 140 -24.71 -5.32 13.22
CA CYS A 140 -23.54 -4.63 12.68
C CYS A 140 -23.71 -4.36 11.18
N PRO A 141 -23.66 -3.10 10.71
CA PRO A 141 -23.70 -2.81 9.27
C PRO A 141 -22.41 -3.17 8.52
N ALA A 142 -21.27 -3.28 9.21
CA ALA A 142 -19.97 -3.49 8.57
C ALA A 142 -19.12 -4.57 9.26
N PHE A 143 -18.26 -5.22 8.47
CA PHE A 143 -17.40 -6.31 8.92
C PHE A 143 -16.02 -6.17 8.29
N TYR A 144 -14.97 -6.36 9.08
CA TYR A 144 -13.59 -6.25 8.63
C TYR A 144 -12.88 -7.60 8.72
N LEU A 145 -12.05 -7.89 7.72
CA LEU A 145 -11.16 -9.03 7.71
C LEU A 145 -9.71 -8.57 7.54
N SER A 146 -8.87 -8.93 8.51
CA SER A 146 -7.42 -8.73 8.51
C SER A 146 -6.72 -9.94 7.92
N GLY A 147 -6.15 -9.79 6.72
CA GLY A 147 -5.48 -10.85 5.97
C GLY A 147 -4.07 -11.19 6.49
N PRO A 148 -3.61 -12.45 6.35
CA PRO A 148 -2.21 -12.85 6.44
C PRO A 148 -1.23 -12.07 5.56
N ASP A 149 -1.68 -11.56 4.41
CA ASP A 149 -0.88 -10.77 3.46
C ASP A 149 -0.72 -9.29 3.86
N GLY A 150 -1.23 -8.91 5.04
CA GLY A 150 -1.23 -7.53 5.52
C GLY A 150 -2.39 -6.68 5.01
N SER A 151 -3.35 -7.26 4.26
CA SER A 151 -4.55 -6.55 3.85
C SER A 151 -5.54 -6.35 4.98
N LEU A 152 -6.37 -5.32 4.84
CA LEU A 152 -7.58 -5.13 5.62
C LEU A 152 -8.70 -4.85 4.63
N ILE A 153 -9.69 -5.74 4.57
CA ILE A 153 -10.87 -5.58 3.74
C ILE A 153 -12.10 -5.35 4.59
N LYS A 154 -13.08 -4.62 4.05
CA LYS A 154 -14.34 -4.26 4.68
C LYS A 154 -15.49 -4.71 3.81
N TYR A 155 -16.48 -5.36 4.39
CA TYR A 155 -17.75 -5.62 3.76
C TYR A 155 -18.86 -4.88 4.50
N THR A 156 -19.66 -4.09 3.78
CA THR A 156 -20.83 -3.40 4.33
C THR A 156 -22.09 -4.00 3.74
N LEU A 157 -23.05 -4.34 4.61
CA LEU A 157 -24.32 -4.94 4.21
C LEU A 157 -25.09 -3.97 3.32
N SER A 158 -25.55 -4.47 2.18
CA SER A 158 -26.29 -3.70 1.18
C SER A 158 -27.79 -3.98 1.21
N HIS A 159 -28.20 -5.11 1.80
CA HIS A 159 -29.56 -5.66 1.76
C HIS A 159 -30.10 -5.81 0.34
N SER A 160 -29.22 -6.01 -0.64
CA SER A 160 -29.59 -6.15 -2.03
C SER A 160 -30.21 -7.54 -2.31
N ALA A 161 -30.95 -7.64 -3.41
CA ALA A 161 -31.43 -8.94 -3.90
C ALA A 161 -30.26 -9.90 -4.24
N ALA A 162 -29.12 -9.36 -4.68
CA ALA A 162 -27.91 -10.14 -4.95
C ALA A 162 -27.27 -10.66 -3.65
N GLU A 163 -27.29 -9.87 -2.58
CA GLU A 163 -26.85 -10.28 -1.24
C GLU A 163 -27.75 -11.38 -0.66
N THR A 164 -29.06 -11.26 -0.82
CA THR A 164 -30.02 -12.30 -0.44
C THR A 164 -29.79 -13.60 -1.21
N ALA A 165 -29.51 -13.50 -2.52
CA ALA A 165 -29.21 -14.67 -3.35
C ALA A 165 -27.86 -15.33 -2.96
N LEU A 166 -26.84 -14.53 -2.66
CA LEU A 166 -25.55 -15.05 -2.16
C LEU A 166 -25.72 -15.75 -0.82
N PHE A 167 -26.49 -15.16 0.10
CA PHE A 167 -26.78 -15.74 1.42
C PHE A 167 -27.37 -17.14 1.31
N ALA A 168 -28.33 -17.35 0.40
CA ALA A 168 -28.92 -18.66 0.16
C ALA A 168 -27.90 -19.71 -0.32
N ARG A 169 -26.86 -19.29 -1.06
CA ARG A 169 -25.82 -20.18 -1.61
C ARG A 169 -24.72 -20.53 -0.59
N VAL A 170 -24.49 -19.68 0.40
CA VAL A 170 -23.57 -19.94 1.53
C VAL A 170 -24.27 -20.58 2.73
N ALA A 171 -25.60 -20.64 2.73
CA ALA A 171 -26.38 -21.37 3.72
C ALA A 171 -26.26 -22.90 3.52
N GLY A 172 -26.27 -23.63 4.63
CA GLY A 172 -26.42 -25.08 4.65
C GLY A 172 -27.85 -25.54 4.27
N PRO A 173 -28.12 -26.85 4.31
CA PRO A 173 -29.45 -27.41 4.07
C PRO A 173 -30.53 -26.78 4.97
N SER A 174 -31.79 -26.73 4.52
CA SER A 174 -32.87 -25.99 5.18
C SER A 174 -33.10 -26.32 6.67
N GLY A 175 -32.75 -27.53 7.13
CA GLY A 175 -32.85 -27.92 8.54
C GLY A 175 -31.70 -27.43 9.42
N ILE A 176 -30.57 -27.05 8.82
CA ILE A 176 -29.32 -26.63 9.49
C ILE A 176 -28.62 -25.53 8.65
N PRO A 177 -29.26 -24.36 8.45
CA PRO A 177 -28.76 -23.33 7.52
C PRO A 177 -27.42 -22.72 7.96
N HIS A 178 -27.09 -22.74 9.26
CA HIS A 178 -25.81 -22.25 9.79
C HIS A 178 -24.61 -23.15 9.46
N LEU A 179 -24.84 -24.35 8.94
CA LEU A 179 -23.79 -25.31 8.58
C LEU A 179 -23.22 -25.01 7.18
N SER A 180 -22.58 -23.86 7.01
CA SER A 180 -22.04 -23.38 5.72
C SER A 180 -21.02 -24.32 5.09
N ARG A 181 -20.39 -25.22 5.86
CA ARG A 181 -19.53 -26.29 5.32
C ARG A 181 -20.27 -27.27 4.38
N LEU A 182 -21.60 -27.29 4.44
CA LEU A 182 -22.47 -28.11 3.57
C LEU A 182 -23.15 -27.29 2.46
N SER A 183 -22.84 -25.99 2.37
CA SER A 183 -23.42 -25.06 1.41
C SER A 183 -23.05 -25.38 -0.04
N GLU A 184 -23.78 -24.79 -0.99
CA GLU A 184 -23.45 -24.88 -2.42
C GLU A 184 -22.05 -24.31 -2.67
N VAL A 185 -21.74 -23.13 -2.13
CA VAL A 185 -20.44 -22.46 -2.32
C VAL A 185 -19.30 -23.32 -1.80
N GLN A 186 -19.41 -23.87 -0.58
CA GLN A 186 -18.36 -24.73 -0.03
C GLN A 186 -18.19 -26.01 -0.86
N ARG A 187 -19.27 -26.62 -1.31
CA ARG A 187 -19.21 -27.83 -2.14
C ARG A 187 -18.56 -27.53 -3.49
N SER A 188 -18.84 -26.38 -4.08
CA SER A 188 -18.21 -25.96 -5.33
C SER A 188 -16.71 -25.65 -5.17
N LEU A 189 -16.31 -25.07 -4.04
CA LEU A 189 -14.89 -24.90 -3.68
C LEU A 189 -14.17 -26.24 -3.53
N GLN A 190 -14.80 -27.21 -2.85
CA GLN A 190 -14.26 -28.57 -2.67
C GLN A 190 -14.16 -29.34 -3.99
N ASN A 191 -15.12 -29.13 -4.90
CA ASN A 191 -15.13 -29.78 -6.22
C ASN A 191 -14.31 -29.02 -7.28
N LEU A 192 -13.63 -27.94 -6.90
CA LEU A 192 -12.84 -27.09 -7.81
C LEU A 192 -13.65 -26.47 -8.97
N THR A 193 -14.98 -26.43 -8.84
CA THR A 193 -15.87 -25.79 -9.82
C THR A 193 -16.04 -24.30 -9.57
N LEU A 194 -15.61 -23.84 -8.40
CA LEU A 194 -15.56 -22.45 -7.99
C LEU A 194 -14.22 -22.24 -7.27
N MET A 195 -13.54 -21.14 -7.55
CA MET A 195 -12.28 -20.79 -6.91
C MET A 195 -12.49 -19.71 -5.83
N PRO A 196 -11.60 -19.59 -4.83
CA PRO A 196 -11.64 -18.51 -3.85
C PRO A 196 -11.85 -17.11 -4.46
N SER A 197 -11.19 -16.82 -5.58
CA SER A 197 -11.38 -15.56 -6.30
C SER A 197 -12.78 -15.37 -6.89
N ASP A 198 -13.48 -16.45 -7.26
CA ASP A 198 -14.89 -16.38 -7.65
C ASP A 198 -15.79 -16.00 -6.47
N VAL A 199 -15.48 -16.48 -5.26
CA VAL A 199 -16.22 -16.09 -4.03
C VAL A 199 -16.07 -14.60 -3.79
N VAL A 200 -14.85 -14.06 -3.92
CA VAL A 200 -14.60 -12.62 -3.80
C VAL A 200 -15.43 -11.82 -4.81
N ARG A 201 -15.47 -12.26 -6.07
CA ARG A 201 -16.28 -11.62 -7.12
C ARG A 201 -17.78 -11.67 -6.81
N LEU A 202 -18.27 -12.81 -6.31
CA LEU A 202 -19.66 -12.95 -5.88
C LEU A 202 -19.99 -11.98 -4.74
N LEU A 203 -19.11 -11.86 -3.74
CA LEU A 203 -19.28 -10.95 -2.62
C LEU A 203 -19.25 -9.47 -3.07
N ALA A 204 -18.32 -9.11 -3.96
CA ALA A 204 -18.22 -7.77 -4.54
C ALA A 204 -19.41 -7.41 -5.43
N ALA A 205 -20.03 -8.39 -6.11
CA ALA A 205 -21.24 -8.19 -6.90
C ALA A 205 -22.50 -8.10 -6.02
N ALA A 206 -22.49 -8.76 -4.86
CA ALA A 206 -23.61 -8.83 -3.94
C ALA A 206 -23.78 -7.58 -3.06
N GLY A 207 -22.67 -7.00 -2.58
CA GLY A 207 -22.70 -5.86 -1.65
C GLY A 207 -21.52 -4.91 -1.81
N ASP A 208 -21.20 -4.16 -0.76
CA ASP A 208 -20.12 -3.17 -0.80
C ASP A 208 -18.85 -3.73 -0.15
N LEU A 209 -18.05 -4.41 -0.96
CA LEU A 209 -16.72 -4.89 -0.59
C LEU A 209 -15.66 -3.82 -0.91
N GLN A 210 -14.82 -3.48 0.07
CA GLN A 210 -13.80 -2.45 -0.02
C GLN A 210 -12.46 -2.92 0.54
N VAL A 211 -11.37 -2.43 -0.03
CA VAL A 211 -10.01 -2.57 0.50
C VAL A 211 -9.69 -1.34 1.32
N VAL A 212 -9.39 -1.53 2.61
CA VAL A 212 -9.04 -0.46 3.57
C VAL A 212 -7.52 -0.32 3.70
N VAL A 213 -6.81 -1.45 3.76
CA VAL A 213 -5.34 -1.53 3.69
C VAL A 213 -4.97 -2.41 2.48
N PRO A 214 -4.22 -1.85 1.51
CA PRO A 214 -3.87 -2.55 0.27
C PRO A 214 -2.84 -3.66 0.48
N SER A 215 -2.81 -4.61 -0.43
CA SER A 215 -1.77 -5.66 -0.51
C SER A 215 -1.49 -6.04 -1.96
N LEU A 216 -0.46 -6.87 -2.20
CA LEU A 216 -0.18 -7.40 -3.54
C LEU A 216 -1.36 -8.18 -4.12
N LEU A 217 -2.08 -8.93 -3.27
CA LEU A 217 -3.25 -9.70 -3.66
C LEU A 217 -4.43 -8.80 -4.04
N TRP A 218 -4.77 -7.85 -3.15
CA TRP A 218 -6.00 -7.05 -3.25
C TRP A 218 -5.86 -5.84 -4.18
N GLY A 219 -4.64 -5.32 -4.36
CA GLY A 219 -4.39 -4.11 -5.12
C GLY A 219 -4.66 -2.84 -4.31
N ARG A 220 -5.24 -1.83 -4.94
CA ARG A 220 -5.42 -0.49 -4.34
C ARG A 220 -6.56 -0.47 -3.33
N ALA A 221 -6.48 0.45 -2.37
CA ALA A 221 -7.59 0.77 -1.48
C ALA A 221 -8.81 1.29 -2.25
N GLY A 222 -10.00 1.03 -1.71
CA GLY A 222 -11.29 1.42 -2.29
C GLY A 222 -12.16 0.24 -2.69
N LYS A 223 -13.23 0.51 -3.43
CA LYS A 223 -14.25 -0.47 -3.78
C LYS A 223 -13.72 -1.59 -4.68
N VAL A 224 -14.03 -2.83 -4.32
CA VAL A 224 -13.72 -4.03 -5.10
C VAL A 224 -14.78 -4.20 -6.19
N SER A 225 -14.34 -4.35 -7.43
CA SER A 225 -15.22 -4.59 -8.59
C SER A 225 -15.65 -6.06 -8.66
N ALA A 226 -16.81 -6.33 -9.28
CA ALA A 226 -17.24 -7.69 -9.62
C ALA A 226 -16.27 -8.40 -10.59
N ASP A 227 -15.43 -7.65 -11.31
CA ASP A 227 -14.38 -8.18 -12.20
C ASP A 227 -13.02 -8.33 -11.49
N TRP A 228 -13.00 -8.30 -10.15
CA TRP A 228 -11.75 -8.39 -9.38
C TRP A 228 -10.97 -9.67 -9.69
N ARG A 229 -9.64 -9.52 -9.73
CA ARG A 229 -8.69 -10.61 -9.95
C ARG A 229 -7.59 -10.56 -8.89
N PRO A 230 -7.15 -11.73 -8.38
CA PRO A 230 -5.99 -11.82 -7.50
C PRO A 230 -4.76 -11.23 -8.18
N PHE A 231 -3.92 -10.53 -7.42
CA PHE A 231 -2.69 -9.95 -7.92
C PHE A 231 -2.91 -9.11 -9.19
N PRO A 232 -3.71 -8.03 -9.12
CA PRO A 232 -4.01 -7.21 -10.28
C PRO A 232 -2.75 -6.57 -10.91
N GLY A 233 -1.62 -6.57 -10.20
CA GLY A 233 -0.30 -6.19 -10.74
C GLY A 233 0.53 -7.32 -11.36
N GLN A 234 0.16 -8.60 -11.18
CA GLN A 234 0.99 -9.77 -11.50
C GLN A 234 0.38 -10.66 -12.60
N LEU A 235 -0.96 -10.70 -12.73
CA LEU A 235 -1.66 -11.33 -13.88
C LEU A 235 -1.64 -10.46 -15.16
N ALA A 236 -1.02 -9.29 -15.12
CA ALA A 236 -0.79 -8.42 -16.27
C ALA A 236 0.47 -8.83 -17.07
N SER A 237 0.71 -10.14 -17.23
CA SER A 237 1.82 -10.67 -18.02
C SER A 237 1.49 -10.83 -19.52
N ASP A 238 0.35 -10.36 -20.02
CA ASP A 238 0.09 -10.32 -21.48
C ASP A 238 -0.72 -9.13 -22.00
N GLU A 239 -1.03 -8.10 -21.19
CA GLU A 239 -1.37 -6.78 -21.71
C GLU A 239 -0.83 -5.66 -20.79
N PRO A 240 0.00 -4.73 -21.30
CA PRO A 240 0.68 -3.75 -20.46
C PRO A 240 -0.26 -2.57 -20.13
N ARG A 241 -0.94 -2.64 -18.97
CA ARG A 241 -1.59 -1.46 -18.39
C ARG A 241 -0.57 -0.58 -17.68
N VAL A 242 -0.49 0.64 -18.20
CA VAL A 242 -0.01 1.88 -17.58
C VAL A 242 -0.04 1.82 -16.04
N SER A 243 1.14 1.80 -15.43
CA SER A 243 1.34 2.16 -14.04
C SER A 243 0.84 3.60 -13.85
N ALA A 244 -0.34 3.77 -13.24
CA ALA A 244 -0.67 5.08 -12.67
C ALA A 244 0.40 5.37 -11.59
N PRO A 245 0.95 6.59 -11.53
CA PRO A 245 2.06 6.91 -10.65
C PRO A 245 1.70 6.53 -9.21
N ALA A 246 2.66 5.90 -8.52
CA ALA A 246 2.57 5.55 -7.11
C ALA A 246 1.98 6.73 -6.34
N THR A 247 0.77 6.56 -5.83
CA THR A 247 0.07 7.60 -5.08
C THR A 247 0.58 7.48 -3.66
N CYS A 248 1.52 8.36 -3.36
CA CYS A 248 2.08 8.57 -2.04
C CYS A 248 0.97 8.98 -1.07
N GLU A 249 0.63 8.10 -0.12
CA GLU A 249 -0.35 8.42 0.93
C GLU A 249 0.22 9.54 1.81
N ALA A 250 -0.61 10.54 2.07
CA ALA A 250 -0.19 11.78 2.69
C ALA A 250 -0.35 11.68 4.21
N VAL A 251 0.76 11.64 4.95
CA VAL A 251 0.76 11.63 6.41
C VAL A 251 0.51 13.04 6.94
N LEU A 252 -0.49 13.20 7.82
CA LEU A 252 -0.81 14.47 8.48
C LEU A 252 -0.57 14.36 10.00
N PRO A 253 0.14 15.31 10.64
CA PRO A 253 0.83 16.46 10.04
C PRO A 253 2.09 16.07 9.25
N PRO A 254 2.51 16.87 8.25
CA PRO A 254 3.72 16.58 7.50
C PRO A 254 4.94 16.58 8.43
N VAL A 255 5.67 15.46 8.43
CA VAL A 255 6.91 15.31 9.20
C VAL A 255 7.90 16.40 8.74
N PRO A 256 8.54 17.14 9.67
CA PRO A 256 9.52 18.16 9.31
C PRO A 256 10.72 17.56 8.56
N LEU A 257 11.30 18.33 7.65
CA LEU A 257 12.49 17.91 6.91
C LEU A 257 13.72 17.91 7.83
N SER A 258 14.42 16.78 7.91
CA SER A 258 15.82 16.76 8.33
C SER A 258 16.67 17.36 7.20
N LEU A 259 17.52 18.33 7.53
CA LEU A 259 18.29 19.09 6.54
C LEU A 259 19.78 18.96 6.81
N SER A 260 20.53 18.78 5.73
CA SER A 260 21.99 18.76 5.76
C SER A 260 22.60 20.11 6.16
N PRO A 261 23.93 20.17 6.38
CA PRO A 261 24.69 21.42 6.32
C PRO A 261 24.58 22.11 4.96
N GLN A 262 25.01 23.39 4.89
CA GLN A 262 25.03 24.15 3.64
C GLN A 262 26.20 23.76 2.74
N PHE A 263 25.92 23.62 1.45
CA PHE A 263 26.89 23.31 0.41
C PHE A 263 27.02 24.45 -0.61
N SER A 264 28.20 24.62 -1.19
CA SER A 264 28.46 25.59 -2.26
C SER A 264 28.00 25.11 -3.64
N SER A 265 27.77 23.80 -3.81
CA SER A 265 27.30 23.20 -5.06
C SER A 265 26.28 22.09 -4.81
N ALA A 266 25.42 21.85 -5.81
CA ALA A 266 24.48 20.73 -5.81
C ALA A 266 25.21 19.37 -5.81
N ASP A 267 26.33 19.28 -6.54
CA ASP A 267 27.15 18.07 -6.62
C ASP A 267 27.71 17.66 -5.24
N ASP A 268 28.11 18.63 -4.40
CA ASP A 268 28.62 18.36 -3.06
C ASP A 268 27.52 17.87 -2.12
N GLY A 269 26.33 18.46 -2.21
CA GLY A 269 25.16 17.97 -1.49
C GLY A 269 24.78 16.54 -1.88
N ALA A 270 24.82 16.23 -3.17
CA ALA A 270 24.56 14.87 -3.66
C ALA A 270 25.62 13.87 -3.18
N ARG A 271 26.90 14.24 -3.15
CA ARG A 271 27.98 13.40 -2.58
C ARG A 271 27.79 13.17 -1.07
N TYR A 272 27.38 14.19 -0.33
CA TYR A 272 27.09 14.06 1.09
C TYR A 272 26.00 13.02 1.36
N VAL A 273 24.86 13.11 0.66
CA VAL A 273 23.78 12.12 0.82
C VAL A 273 24.18 10.74 0.31
N HIS A 274 24.96 10.66 -0.77
CA HIS A 274 25.51 9.39 -1.25
C HIS A 274 26.38 8.70 -0.19
N GLY A 275 27.24 9.46 0.50
CA GLY A 275 28.03 8.96 1.62
C GLY A 275 27.19 8.56 2.84
N GLN A 276 26.09 9.28 3.10
CA GLN A 276 25.19 8.96 4.21
C GLN A 276 24.37 7.68 3.96
N ILE A 277 23.90 7.44 2.74
CA ILE A 277 23.17 6.20 2.39
C ILE A 277 24.15 5.02 2.34
N GLY A 278 25.27 5.18 1.63
CA GLY A 278 26.31 4.16 1.50
C GLY A 278 25.77 2.83 0.95
N ALA A 279 26.42 1.72 1.32
CA ALA A 279 26.01 0.36 0.94
C ALA A 279 24.99 -0.27 1.91
N ARG A 280 24.25 0.55 2.67
CA ARG A 280 23.30 0.05 3.67
C ARG A 280 22.12 -0.64 2.99
N ILE A 281 21.50 -1.60 3.69
CA ILE A 281 20.27 -2.22 3.18
C ILE A 281 19.14 -1.19 3.28
N HIS A 282 18.49 -0.91 2.17
CA HIS A 282 17.45 0.10 2.09
C HIS A 282 16.41 -0.18 1.01
N SER A 283 15.18 0.25 1.26
CA SER A 283 14.16 0.43 0.22
C SER A 283 14.55 1.58 -0.73
N PRO A 284 13.87 1.76 -1.88
CA PRO A 284 14.11 2.92 -2.75
C PRO A 284 13.96 4.25 -2.00
N ILE A 285 14.89 5.19 -2.25
CA ILE A 285 14.96 6.51 -1.62
C ILE A 285 14.81 7.58 -2.70
N ILE A 286 14.02 8.62 -2.42
CA ILE A 286 13.94 9.84 -3.23
C ILE A 286 14.14 11.03 -2.29
N GLY A 287 14.81 12.09 -2.70
CA GLY A 287 14.87 13.33 -1.92
C GLY A 287 15.30 14.54 -2.75
N PHE A 288 15.40 15.71 -2.12
CA PHE A 288 15.54 16.99 -2.83
C PHE A 288 16.79 17.76 -2.44
N LEU A 289 17.29 18.50 -3.44
CA LEU A 289 18.25 19.56 -3.25
C LEU A 289 17.51 20.89 -3.27
N LEU A 290 17.70 21.66 -2.20
CA LEU A 290 17.13 22.97 -2.00
C LEU A 290 18.19 24.02 -2.30
N PHE A 291 17.86 25.05 -3.07
CA PHE A 291 18.74 26.15 -3.39
C PHE A 291 18.22 27.46 -2.83
N ASN A 292 19.12 28.24 -2.24
CA ASN A 292 18.85 29.62 -1.86
C ASN A 292 19.47 30.56 -2.91
N PRO A 293 18.68 31.30 -3.71
CA PRO A 293 19.20 32.20 -4.74
C PRO A 293 19.95 33.41 -4.21
N VAL A 294 19.70 33.82 -2.95
CA VAL A 294 20.36 34.97 -2.32
C VAL A 294 21.73 34.56 -1.80
N LEU A 295 21.78 33.46 -1.02
CA LEU A 295 23.01 32.95 -0.43
C LEU A 295 23.88 32.16 -1.43
N ARG A 296 23.28 31.70 -2.53
CA ARG A 296 23.88 30.77 -3.51
C ARG A 296 24.40 29.48 -2.87
N THR A 297 23.68 29.00 -1.88
CA THR A 297 23.99 27.77 -1.15
C THR A 297 22.91 26.72 -1.36
N TYR A 298 23.32 25.46 -1.29
CA TYR A 298 22.46 24.29 -1.35
C TYR A 298 22.26 23.68 0.05
N LEU A 299 21.06 23.19 0.30
CA LEU A 299 20.75 22.25 1.40
C LEU A 299 20.21 20.97 0.76
N VAL A 300 20.32 19.85 1.46
CA VAL A 300 19.74 18.59 1.03
C VAL A 300 18.77 18.11 2.11
N ALA A 301 17.58 17.70 1.69
CA ALA A 301 16.67 16.99 2.58
C ALA A 301 17.24 15.58 2.81
N GLU A 302 17.56 15.25 4.07
CA GLU A 302 18.14 13.96 4.44
C GLU A 302 17.07 12.86 4.44
N PRO A 303 17.41 11.61 4.08
CA PRO A 303 16.48 10.49 4.18
C PRO A 303 16.15 10.20 5.65
N ILE A 304 14.89 9.88 5.96
CA ILE A 304 14.47 9.45 7.30
C ILE A 304 14.91 8.00 7.52
N LEU A 305 15.69 7.74 8.55
CA LEU A 305 16.15 6.41 8.95
C LEU A 305 15.59 6.11 10.37
N GLU A 306 14.68 5.15 10.53
CA GLU A 306 14.23 4.67 11.86
C GLU A 306 14.89 3.32 12.15
N ASP A 307 15.43 3.14 13.37
CA ASP A 307 16.08 1.90 13.83
C ASP A 307 17.20 1.35 12.91
N GLY A 308 17.87 2.22 12.16
CA GLY A 308 18.92 1.82 11.21
C GLY A 308 18.40 1.24 9.90
N TYR A 309 17.08 1.24 9.69
CA TYR A 309 16.42 0.94 8.43
C TYR A 309 15.79 2.22 7.86
N PRO A 310 15.92 2.49 6.56
CA PRO A 310 15.28 3.65 5.96
C PRO A 310 13.77 3.46 5.96
N VAL A 311 13.09 4.38 6.62
CA VAL A 311 11.65 4.54 6.52
C VAL A 311 11.37 5.41 5.30
N TYR A 312 10.41 4.98 4.50
CA TYR A 312 9.94 5.75 3.37
C TYR A 312 9.43 7.13 3.82
N ALA A 313 10.08 8.18 3.35
CA ALA A 313 9.46 9.46 3.03
C ALA A 313 10.29 10.09 1.90
N PRO A 314 9.65 10.53 0.80
CA PRO A 314 8.99 11.84 0.86
C PRO A 314 7.64 11.88 0.14
N CYS A 315 6.82 10.85 0.24
CA CYS A 315 5.42 10.92 -0.19
C CYS A 315 4.65 12.14 0.35
N SER A 316 4.97 12.54 1.58
CA SER A 316 4.53 13.79 2.19
C SER A 316 5.04 15.03 1.43
N VAL A 317 6.33 15.10 1.07
CA VAL A 317 6.88 16.23 0.28
C VAL A 317 6.32 16.27 -1.15
N PHE A 318 6.02 15.09 -1.73
CA PHE A 318 5.52 14.91 -3.08
C PHE A 318 4.01 15.02 -3.22
N HIS A 319 3.25 15.26 -2.15
CA HIS A 319 1.81 15.33 -2.31
C HIS A 319 1.44 16.56 -3.17
N PRO A 320 0.59 16.37 -4.19
CA PRO A 320 0.18 17.45 -5.08
C PRO A 320 -0.73 18.48 -4.39
N ASP A 321 -1.07 18.26 -3.12
CA ASP A 321 -1.81 19.20 -2.31
C ASP A 321 -0.87 19.97 -1.36
N ALA A 322 -1.05 21.29 -1.32
CA ALA A 322 -0.24 22.21 -0.53
C ALA A 322 -0.32 21.90 0.98
N PHE A 323 -1.40 21.28 1.43
CA PHE A 323 -1.65 20.95 2.84
C PHE A 323 -0.69 19.88 3.41
N TYR A 324 -0.12 19.02 2.57
CA TYR A 324 0.72 17.90 3.05
C TYR A 324 2.21 18.15 2.89
N ARG A 325 2.59 19.37 2.51
CA ARG A 325 3.99 19.73 2.31
C ARG A 325 4.63 20.11 3.63
N PRO A 326 5.84 19.61 3.92
CA PRO A 326 6.62 20.22 4.96
C PRO A 326 7.00 21.65 4.53
N ALA A 327 7.02 22.56 5.49
CA ALA A 327 7.48 23.91 5.27
C ALA A 327 8.96 23.89 4.84
N LEU A 328 9.27 24.52 3.70
CA LEU A 328 10.66 24.73 3.30
C LEU A 328 11.28 25.85 4.15
N PRO A 329 12.60 25.78 4.42
CA PRO A 329 13.32 26.88 5.04
C PRO A 329 13.12 28.19 4.26
N ALA A 330 13.00 29.31 4.99
CA ALA A 330 12.80 30.61 4.38
C ALA A 330 13.89 30.93 3.35
N GLY A 331 13.48 31.31 2.13
CA GLY A 331 14.38 31.67 1.04
C GLY A 331 14.94 30.49 0.24
N TYR A 332 14.61 29.25 0.58
CA TYR A 332 14.99 28.07 -0.19
C TYR A 332 13.88 27.62 -1.14
N ARG A 333 14.26 27.13 -2.32
CA ARG A 333 13.38 26.47 -3.30
C ARG A 333 13.93 25.11 -3.69
N VAL A 334 13.09 24.21 -4.18
CA VAL A 334 13.56 22.97 -4.81
C VAL A 334 14.30 23.31 -6.11
N ASP A 335 15.51 22.77 -6.28
CA ASP A 335 16.37 22.98 -7.46
C ASP A 335 16.83 21.66 -8.08
N GLY A 336 16.92 20.58 -7.31
CA GLY A 336 17.29 19.26 -7.82
C GLY A 336 16.69 18.11 -7.02
N MET A 337 16.91 16.89 -7.49
CA MET A 337 16.42 15.67 -6.84
C MET A 337 17.49 14.59 -6.87
N TYR A 338 17.51 13.72 -5.87
CA TYR A 338 18.33 12.52 -5.86
C TYR A 338 17.45 11.28 -5.72
N PHE A 339 17.90 10.17 -6.29
CA PHE A 339 17.23 8.88 -6.29
C PHE A 339 18.21 7.75 -5.98
N SER A 340 17.82 6.82 -5.12
CA SER A 340 18.56 5.58 -4.83
C SER A 340 17.59 4.39 -5.00
N PRO A 341 17.90 3.38 -5.83
CA PRO A 341 17.06 2.19 -5.95
C PRO A 341 17.14 1.35 -4.66
N ALA A 342 16.27 0.35 -4.52
CA ALA A 342 16.35 -0.55 -3.37
C ALA A 342 17.69 -1.29 -3.35
N ASN A 343 18.32 -1.33 -2.18
CA ASN A 343 19.46 -2.18 -1.87
C ASN A 343 19.00 -3.20 -0.83
N LEU A 344 18.37 -4.30 -1.25
CA LEU A 344 17.82 -5.32 -0.35
C LEU A 344 18.80 -6.48 -0.14
N ALA A 345 18.80 -7.09 1.04
CA ALA A 345 19.55 -8.33 1.25
C ALA A 345 19.03 -9.43 0.32
N ALA A 346 19.92 -10.06 -0.44
CA ALA A 346 19.55 -11.12 -1.36
C ALA A 346 19.16 -12.40 -0.60
N GLU A 347 17.88 -12.77 -0.60
CA GLU A 347 17.50 -14.17 -0.38
C GLU A 347 17.95 -14.98 -1.60
N GLY A 348 18.96 -15.85 -1.43
CA GLY A 348 19.37 -16.81 -2.48
C GLY A 348 20.62 -16.47 -3.31
N GLY A 349 21.49 -15.57 -2.86
CA GLY A 349 22.89 -15.55 -3.32
C GLY A 349 23.19 -14.95 -4.70
N HIS A 350 22.25 -14.29 -5.37
CA HIS A 350 22.53 -13.48 -6.56
C HIS A 350 22.34 -11.98 -6.27
N GLU A 351 23.46 -11.26 -6.13
CA GLU A 351 23.49 -9.79 -6.15
C GLU A 351 22.99 -9.29 -7.51
N THR A 352 21.72 -8.88 -7.59
CA THR A 352 21.26 -8.09 -8.74
C THR A 352 21.49 -6.61 -8.43
N GLN A 353 22.76 -6.23 -8.24
CA GLN A 353 23.13 -4.82 -8.08
C GLN A 353 22.77 -4.08 -9.36
N ARG A 354 21.96 -3.02 -9.24
CA ARG A 354 21.43 -2.27 -10.37
C ARG A 354 22.39 -1.13 -10.73
N PRO A 355 23.03 -1.17 -11.92
CA PRO A 355 24.01 -0.16 -12.29
C PRO A 355 23.38 1.12 -12.85
N PHE A 356 22.10 1.13 -13.21
CA PHE A 356 21.43 2.29 -13.83
C PHE A 356 19.92 2.29 -13.54
N PHE A 357 19.22 3.40 -13.83
CA PHE A 357 17.78 3.55 -13.57
C PHE A 357 16.93 2.64 -14.45
N GLU A 358 15.70 2.36 -14.00
CA GLU A 358 14.67 1.83 -14.89
C GLU A 358 13.98 2.99 -15.64
N PRO A 359 13.50 2.75 -16.87
CA PRO A 359 12.66 3.71 -17.58
C PRO A 359 11.50 4.30 -16.75
N ASP A 360 10.87 3.53 -15.86
CA ASP A 360 9.77 4.05 -15.01
C ASP A 360 10.27 5.10 -14.00
N ASP A 361 11.47 4.92 -13.44
CA ASP A 361 12.08 5.90 -12.53
C ASP A 361 12.30 7.23 -13.25
N LEU A 362 12.84 7.18 -14.47
CA LEU A 362 13.07 8.37 -15.29
C LEU A 362 11.76 9.05 -15.72
N HIS A 363 10.73 8.26 -16.03
CA HIS A 363 9.39 8.79 -16.32
C HIS A 363 8.81 9.58 -15.15
N ARG A 364 8.97 9.09 -13.92
CA ARG A 364 8.52 9.79 -12.70
C ARG A 364 9.22 11.14 -12.56
N VAL A 365 10.54 11.16 -12.78
CA VAL A 365 11.33 12.40 -12.74
C VAL A 365 10.82 13.43 -13.75
N PHE A 366 10.57 13.02 -14.99
CA PHE A 366 10.02 13.93 -16.01
C PHE A 366 8.62 14.44 -15.67
N THR A 367 7.80 13.62 -15.00
CA THR A 367 6.46 14.01 -14.57
C THR A 367 6.49 15.13 -13.52
N TYR A 368 7.45 15.11 -12.58
CA TYR A 368 7.64 16.16 -11.58
C TYR A 368 8.19 17.48 -12.14
N ARG A 369 8.72 17.46 -13.36
CA ARG A 369 9.23 18.65 -14.05
C ARG A 369 8.17 19.36 -14.90
N HIS A 370 7.09 18.66 -15.25
CA HIS A 370 6.08 19.21 -16.17
C HIS A 370 5.22 20.29 -15.50
N ILE A 371 5.33 21.53 -15.96
CA ILE A 371 4.46 22.65 -15.57
C ILE A 371 3.32 22.74 -16.59
N PRO A 372 2.06 22.43 -16.22
CA PRO A 372 0.94 22.55 -17.15
C PRO A 372 0.64 24.03 -17.47
N ALA A 373 0.42 24.35 -18.75
CA ALA A 373 0.19 25.72 -19.22
C ALA A 373 -1.13 26.35 -18.74
N LYS A 374 -2.12 25.52 -18.37
CA LYS A 374 -3.39 25.95 -17.75
C LYS A 374 -3.73 24.97 -16.62
N ARG A 375 -4.13 25.50 -15.47
CA ARG A 375 -4.60 24.72 -14.33
C ARG A 375 -5.94 24.03 -14.68
N PRO A 376 -6.03 22.69 -14.65
CA PRO A 376 -7.31 22.01 -14.76
C PRO A 376 -8.14 22.27 -13.49
N LYS A 377 -9.44 22.60 -13.63
CA LYS A 377 -10.36 22.67 -12.49
C LYS A 377 -10.59 21.26 -11.91
N GLY A 378 -10.52 21.12 -10.59
CA GLY A 378 -10.86 19.87 -9.90
C GLY A 378 -9.77 18.80 -9.82
N LEU A 379 -8.54 19.08 -10.29
CA LEU A 379 -7.38 18.21 -10.09
C LEU A 379 -6.41 18.80 -9.06
N PRO A 380 -5.71 17.96 -8.26
CA PRO A 380 -4.65 18.41 -7.37
C PRO A 380 -3.58 19.22 -8.11
N ILE A 381 -2.89 20.12 -7.41
CA ILE A 381 -1.84 20.95 -8.01
C ILE A 381 -0.68 20.03 -8.41
N ARG A 382 -0.55 19.72 -9.70
CA ARG A 382 0.70 19.13 -10.23
C ARG A 382 1.73 20.25 -10.31
N TYR A 383 2.65 20.29 -9.35
CA TYR A 383 3.79 21.19 -9.46
C TYR A 383 4.76 20.62 -10.48
N GLY A 384 5.09 21.42 -11.48
CA GLY A 384 6.37 21.31 -12.16
C GLY A 384 7.35 22.22 -11.44
N PHE A 385 8.46 21.68 -10.97
CA PHE A 385 9.59 22.50 -10.49
C PHE A 385 10.62 22.61 -11.61
N GLU A 386 11.30 23.76 -11.70
CA GLU A 386 12.49 23.84 -12.53
C GLU A 386 13.61 23.06 -11.83
N MET A 387 13.91 21.88 -12.36
CA MET A 387 14.99 21.03 -11.88
C MET A 387 16.24 21.30 -12.71
N SER A 388 17.31 21.74 -12.04
CA SER A 388 18.62 21.99 -12.61
C SER A 388 19.43 20.69 -12.73
N ALA A 389 19.27 19.75 -11.81
CA ALA A 389 20.00 18.48 -11.78
C ALA A 389 19.20 17.34 -11.14
N ILE A 390 19.42 16.13 -11.65
CA ILE A 390 18.88 14.88 -11.12
C ILE A 390 20.06 13.96 -10.82
N TYR A 391 20.15 13.49 -9.59
CA TYR A 391 21.23 12.63 -9.11
C TYR A 391 20.75 11.20 -8.94
N PHE A 392 21.55 10.24 -9.38
CA PHE A 392 21.27 8.82 -9.25
C PHE A 392 22.38 8.15 -8.45
N LEU A 393 22.01 7.52 -7.35
CA LEU A 393 22.89 6.76 -6.48
C LEU A 393 22.70 5.30 -6.90
N ALA A 394 23.59 4.77 -7.73
CA ALA A 394 23.49 3.40 -8.22
C ALA A 394 23.78 2.39 -7.10
N GLY A 395 23.18 1.19 -7.18
CA GLY A 395 23.32 0.16 -6.15
C GLY A 395 24.74 -0.41 -6.03
N ASP A 396 25.58 -0.18 -7.04
CA ASP A 396 26.99 -0.53 -7.06
C ASP A 396 27.92 0.60 -6.53
N GLY A 397 27.34 1.69 -6.00
CA GLY A 397 28.04 2.81 -5.39
C GLY A 397 28.45 3.93 -6.36
N ALA A 398 27.94 3.94 -7.60
CA ALA A 398 28.14 5.05 -8.52
C ALA A 398 27.24 6.24 -8.17
N LEU A 399 27.73 7.46 -8.36
CA LEU A 399 26.90 8.67 -8.33
C LEU A 399 26.86 9.26 -9.73
N LEU A 400 25.69 9.26 -10.35
CA LEU A 400 25.44 9.84 -11.67
C LEU A 400 24.65 11.15 -11.51
N CYS A 401 24.87 12.09 -12.42
CA CYS A 401 24.14 13.35 -12.49
C CYS A 401 23.63 13.55 -13.92
N TYR A 402 22.33 13.79 -14.06
CA TYR A 402 21.68 14.16 -15.30
C TYR A 402 21.20 15.61 -15.23
N THR A 403 21.73 16.44 -16.12
CA THR A 403 21.27 17.83 -16.31
C THR A 403 20.28 17.88 -17.47
N PRO A 404 19.02 18.25 -17.20
CA PRO A 404 18.00 18.37 -18.23
C PRO A 404 18.34 19.42 -19.30
N SER A 405 18.20 19.10 -20.59
CA SER A 405 18.60 20.00 -21.70
C SER A 405 17.48 20.85 -22.28
N LYS A 406 16.21 20.53 -21.99
CA LYS A 406 14.98 21.04 -22.63
C LYS A 406 14.95 20.80 -24.16
N SER A 407 15.73 19.83 -24.67
CA SER A 407 15.82 19.54 -26.11
C SER A 407 14.64 18.72 -26.64
N VAL A 408 14.53 18.64 -27.97
CA VAL A 408 13.56 17.74 -28.65
C VAL A 408 13.84 16.28 -28.29
N GLN A 409 15.11 15.91 -28.20
CA GLN A 409 15.56 14.57 -27.81
C GLN A 409 15.16 14.25 -26.37
N GLU A 410 15.22 15.24 -25.47
CA GLU A 410 14.72 15.08 -24.10
C GLU A 410 13.21 14.84 -24.07
N ASN A 411 12.44 15.58 -24.87
CA ASN A 411 11.00 15.37 -24.96
C ASN A 411 10.66 13.99 -25.55
N GLN A 412 11.42 13.53 -26.56
CA GLN A 412 11.29 12.18 -27.12
C GLN A 412 11.62 11.10 -26.08
N LEU A 413 12.69 11.30 -25.29
CA LEU A 413 13.02 10.40 -24.20
C LEU A 413 11.90 10.38 -23.15
N ALA A 414 11.41 11.54 -22.72
CA ALA A 414 10.33 11.66 -21.74
C ALA A 414 9.04 10.96 -22.18
N GLN A 415 8.71 11.04 -23.48
CA GLN A 415 7.62 10.27 -24.08
C GLN A 415 7.93 8.78 -24.13
N GLY A 416 9.12 8.41 -24.61
CA GLY A 416 9.55 7.01 -24.79
C GLY A 416 9.71 6.21 -23.50
N VAL A 417 10.10 6.85 -22.39
CA VAL A 417 10.11 6.21 -21.06
C VAL A 417 8.72 6.11 -20.44
N SER A 418 7.75 6.89 -20.93
CA SER A 418 6.37 6.79 -20.47
C SER A 418 5.63 5.68 -21.20
N ARG A 419 5.23 4.65 -20.45
CA ARG A 419 4.29 3.63 -20.96
C ARG A 419 2.93 4.23 -21.31
N VAL A 420 2.54 5.37 -20.72
CA VAL A 420 1.27 6.06 -21.00
C VAL A 420 1.27 6.66 -22.40
N TYR A 421 2.39 7.25 -22.82
CA TYR A 421 2.52 7.86 -24.13
C TYR A 421 2.94 6.87 -25.21
N SER A 422 3.80 5.89 -24.89
CA SER A 422 4.42 5.01 -25.89
C SER A 422 3.96 3.55 -25.87
N GLY A 423 3.19 3.11 -24.87
CA GLY A 423 2.60 1.76 -24.82
C GLY A 423 3.62 0.64 -25.09
N ALA A 424 3.33 -0.21 -26.08
CA ALA A 424 4.19 -1.32 -26.53
C ALA A 424 5.51 -0.85 -27.18
N GLN A 425 5.62 0.41 -27.60
CA GLN A 425 6.85 1.01 -28.12
C GLN A 425 7.66 1.72 -27.03
N SER A 426 7.25 1.65 -25.76
CA SER A 426 8.03 2.25 -24.66
C SER A 426 9.41 1.61 -24.55
N ILE A 427 10.40 2.39 -24.10
CA ILE A 427 11.77 1.92 -23.86
C ILE A 427 11.78 0.73 -22.90
N GLN A 428 10.88 0.72 -21.92
CA GLN A 428 10.72 -0.41 -21.00
C GLN A 428 10.26 -1.69 -21.71
N ALA A 429 9.30 -1.59 -22.63
CA ALA A 429 8.84 -2.73 -23.42
C ALA A 429 9.94 -3.22 -24.39
N GLN A 430 10.72 -2.29 -24.96
CA GLN A 430 11.84 -2.62 -25.83
C GLN A 430 12.97 -3.33 -25.08
N LEU A 431 13.31 -2.89 -23.86
CA LEU A 431 14.27 -3.57 -22.99
C LEU A 431 13.79 -4.98 -22.61
N ALA A 432 12.50 -5.13 -22.27
CA ALA A 432 11.92 -6.42 -21.91
C ALA A 432 11.86 -7.40 -23.09
N ALA A 433 11.59 -6.90 -24.30
CA ALA A 433 11.61 -7.68 -25.54
C ALA A 433 13.02 -7.93 -26.07
N GLY A 434 14.05 -7.32 -25.46
CA GLY A 434 15.44 -7.40 -25.92
C GLY A 434 15.73 -6.68 -27.23
N THR A 435 14.84 -5.77 -27.68
CA THR A 435 15.02 -5.02 -28.93
C THR A 435 15.99 -3.84 -28.79
N ILE A 436 16.20 -3.34 -27.57
CA ILE A 436 17.27 -2.40 -27.23
C ILE A 436 18.06 -2.96 -26.04
N SER A 437 19.36 -2.67 -25.99
CA SER A 437 20.21 -3.06 -24.86
C SER A 437 20.20 -2.00 -23.75
N ALA A 438 20.64 -2.38 -22.54
CA ALA A 438 20.82 -1.44 -21.43
C ALA A 438 21.81 -0.31 -21.81
N ASP A 439 22.87 -0.62 -22.57
CA ASP A 439 23.84 0.37 -23.05
C ASP A 439 23.24 1.32 -24.09
N GLU A 440 22.31 0.84 -24.91
CA GLU A 440 21.56 1.68 -25.84
C GLU A 440 20.63 2.63 -25.10
N PHE A 441 19.99 2.16 -24.03
CA PHE A 441 19.20 3.01 -23.16
C PHE A 441 20.03 4.10 -22.46
N VAL A 442 21.19 3.75 -21.91
CA VAL A 442 22.16 4.73 -21.37
C VAL A 442 22.50 5.78 -22.41
N ARG A 443 22.77 5.37 -23.65
CA ARG A 443 23.07 6.29 -24.76
C ARG A 443 21.87 7.17 -25.12
N HIS A 444 20.65 6.66 -25.08
CA HIS A 444 19.44 7.48 -25.27
C HIS A 444 19.34 8.57 -24.20
N VAL A 445 19.64 8.25 -22.95
CA VAL A 445 19.57 9.24 -21.87
C VAL A 445 20.69 10.25 -21.95
N ALA A 446 21.91 9.80 -22.23
CA ALA A 446 23.01 10.72 -22.52
C ALA A 446 22.68 11.64 -23.71
N ARG A 447 22.02 11.15 -24.78
CA ARG A 447 21.65 11.99 -25.95
C ARG A 447 20.56 13.02 -25.64
N ALA A 448 19.70 12.71 -24.68
CA ALA A 448 18.62 13.59 -24.27
C ALA A 448 19.09 14.75 -23.38
N GLY A 449 20.19 14.63 -22.65
CA GLY A 449 20.67 15.68 -21.75
C GLY A 449 22.08 15.39 -21.22
N HIS A 450 22.62 16.23 -20.35
CA HIS A 450 24.01 16.03 -19.93
C HIS A 450 24.11 15.01 -18.80
N LEU A 451 24.47 13.77 -19.14
CA LEU A 451 24.73 12.70 -18.17
C LEU A 451 26.22 12.67 -17.79
N ARG A 452 26.50 12.69 -16.49
CA ARG A 452 27.85 12.73 -15.90
C ARG A 452 27.99 11.70 -14.79
N VAL A 453 29.15 11.05 -14.71
CA VAL A 453 29.57 10.25 -13.56
C VAL A 453 30.33 11.14 -12.58
N LEU A 454 29.81 11.30 -11.37
CA LEU A 454 30.42 12.06 -10.27
C LEU A 454 31.22 11.18 -9.30
N GLN A 455 30.81 9.93 -9.12
CA GLN A 455 31.53 8.90 -8.37
C GLN A 455 31.52 7.60 -9.16
N THR A 456 32.68 6.98 -9.30
CA THR A 456 32.90 5.77 -10.09
C THR A 456 32.54 4.50 -9.33
N SER A 457 32.20 3.45 -10.07
CA SER A 457 31.92 2.12 -9.57
C SER A 457 32.48 1.05 -10.52
N LYS A 458 32.17 -0.24 -10.27
CA LYS A 458 32.50 -1.33 -11.19
C LYS A 458 31.81 -1.16 -12.55
N SER A 459 30.54 -0.73 -12.57
CA SER A 459 29.81 -0.50 -13.82
C SER A 459 30.08 0.88 -14.43
N TRP A 460 30.57 1.84 -13.64
CA TRP A 460 30.94 3.19 -14.08
C TRP A 460 32.39 3.54 -13.76
N PRO A 461 33.36 2.97 -14.50
CA PRO A 461 34.78 3.09 -14.14
C PRO A 461 35.39 4.48 -14.40
N VAL A 462 34.75 5.31 -15.23
CA VAL A 462 35.30 6.60 -15.68
C VAL A 462 34.41 7.74 -15.19
N ALA A 463 34.99 8.68 -14.44
CA ALA A 463 34.33 9.92 -14.02
C ALA A 463 34.24 10.92 -15.19
N GLY A 464 33.20 11.75 -15.21
CA GLY A 464 33.03 12.80 -16.21
C GLY A 464 31.79 12.62 -17.09
N VAL A 465 31.70 13.39 -18.17
CA VAL A 465 30.55 13.37 -19.09
C VAL A 465 30.54 12.06 -19.87
N ILE A 466 29.39 11.40 -19.92
CA ILE A 466 29.18 10.23 -20.77
C ILE A 466 28.92 10.75 -22.19
N SER A 467 29.98 10.81 -22.98
CA SER A 467 29.95 11.32 -24.34
C SER A 467 29.33 10.32 -25.33
N HIS A 468 28.66 10.87 -26.35
CA HIS A 468 28.25 10.13 -27.54
C HIS A 468 29.50 9.67 -28.28
N MET A 469 29.99 8.45 -27.99
CA MET A 469 30.80 7.77 -28.98
C MET A 469 29.84 7.07 -29.96
N PRO A 470 30.02 7.29 -31.28
CA PRO A 470 29.09 6.89 -32.33
C PRO A 470 28.84 5.38 -32.38
#